data_AF-A0A8J5E847-F1
#
_entry.id   AF-A0A8J5E847-F1
#
_cell.length_a   1.000
_cell.length_b   1.000
_cell.length_c   1.000
_cell.angle_alpha   90.00
_cell.angle_beta   90.00
_cell.angle_gamma   90.00
#
_symmetry.space_group_name_H-M   'P 1'
#
loop_
_entity.id
_entity.type
_entity.pdbx_description
1 polymer ?
#
loop_
_entity_poly.entity_id
_entity_poly.type
_entity_poly.pdbx_seq_one_letter_code
_entity_poly.pdbx_strand_id
1 'polypeptide(L)'
;MDLCDVALPYTLIGVLLWPPPRHPGAVACAGRFLRDYASRATNALLWIALISVTTVLFRRLARLVRLWVQGSRIPGPPSTPFLALIHGCGSLGNLSGYLSDLHEKYGPIVRLWLSPTQLLVSVRDTRLIKEMLIKADDKLPLTGRAFHLAFGKSSLFISSFHKVQKRRESLAEYMNRRLSARTNFITSKVVEFVIDRVDTIMAAGLLDCIQISRQLAFFVLGSTFFGDAFLDWPNASIYEELLMTIAKDGCFWASYSVPPFWSREYWKYQYMCNRLRHLTQDMIQYCVDKYDSLSQTDHRSYRENKDIAKEARLDASVLLDNMRSGGLFLEEMEKYFISEDEPCGNILGSMFHGCLAFASLISSILTRLVMHPDLQEKLYLEIVAVQEETSKLDLHDVEKMNLLMATIYESARLLPAGPLLQRCSLKHDICLSSGVTVPVGAILVVPLQLVQTDNSIWGKDASQFNPYRFLSEGKECIGICNEHEGPEKNSSLSELNENAAFLTFGYGTRACVGKKFAILGVSALIAALLQNYEIRFQPGLDDDPKPILNDCVLKLLPSPKISFTKRSQR
;
A
#
# COMPACT_ATOMS: atom_id res chain seq x y z
N MET A 1 -67.33 31.94 36.50
CA MET A 1 -67.24 30.49 36.66
C MET A 1 -68.15 29.85 35.63
N ASP A 2 -67.92 28.60 35.28
CA ASP A 2 -68.86 27.72 34.57
C ASP A 2 -68.84 27.72 33.04
N LEU A 3 -67.90 26.92 32.49
CA LEU A 3 -68.12 25.93 31.41
C LEU A 3 -66.82 25.17 31.03
N CYS A 4 -65.87 25.05 31.96
CA CYS A 4 -64.63 24.27 31.77
C CYS A 4 -64.53 23.03 32.66
N ASP A 5 -65.57 22.69 33.44
CA ASP A 5 -65.58 21.51 34.33
C ASP A 5 -66.18 20.24 33.71
N VAL A 6 -66.46 20.25 32.40
CA VAL A 6 -66.85 19.00 31.70
C VAL A 6 -65.56 18.29 31.26
N ALA A 7 -65.06 17.42 32.13
CA ALA A 7 -64.19 16.27 31.87
C ALA A 7 -63.38 16.33 30.56
N LEU A 8 -62.49 17.33 30.43
CA LEU A 8 -61.53 17.36 29.33
C LEU A 8 -60.40 16.38 29.68
N PRO A 9 -60.07 15.43 28.80
CA PRO A 9 -59.03 14.47 29.08
C PRO A 9 -57.68 15.17 29.24
N TYR A 10 -57.07 15.03 30.41
CA TYR A 10 -55.75 15.57 30.76
C TYR A 10 -54.57 14.93 29.98
N THR A 11 -54.85 14.14 28.94
CA THR A 11 -53.86 13.41 28.14
C THR A 11 -54.13 13.55 26.66
N LEU A 12 -53.06 13.58 25.85
CA LEU A 12 -53.14 13.66 24.38
C LEU A 12 -54.00 12.54 23.79
N ILE A 13 -53.92 11.34 24.38
CA ILE A 13 -54.69 10.16 24.02
C ILE A 13 -56.18 10.40 24.24
N GLY A 14 -56.56 10.98 25.37
CA GLY A 14 -57.97 11.26 25.60
C GLY A 14 -58.51 12.37 24.69
N VAL A 15 -57.72 13.37 24.29
CA VAL A 15 -58.15 14.39 23.31
C VAL A 15 -58.34 13.79 21.91
N LEU A 16 -57.50 12.84 21.50
CA LEU A 16 -57.60 12.14 20.22
C LEU A 16 -58.73 11.10 20.16
N LEU A 17 -59.11 10.53 21.30
CA LEU A 17 -60.17 9.52 21.41
C LEU A 17 -61.57 10.13 21.70
N TRP A 18 -61.66 11.44 21.93
CA TRP A 18 -62.92 12.11 22.25
C TRP A 18 -63.69 12.54 20.98
N PRO A 19 -65.02 12.36 20.91
CA PRO A 19 -65.82 12.80 19.76
C PRO A 19 -65.76 14.33 19.57
N PRO A 20 -65.84 14.86 18.33
CA PRO A 20 -65.64 16.28 18.06
C PRO A 20 -66.66 17.15 18.83
N PRO A 21 -66.21 18.17 19.60
CA PRO A 21 -67.10 18.95 20.45
C PRO A 21 -68.05 19.84 19.62
N ARG A 22 -69.35 19.81 19.96
CA ARG A 22 -70.42 20.55 19.24
C ARG A 22 -70.58 22.01 19.68
N HIS A 23 -69.87 22.47 20.71
CA HIS A 23 -69.94 23.84 21.23
C HIS A 23 -68.66 24.65 20.95
N PRO A 24 -68.78 25.93 20.49
CA PRO A 24 -67.63 26.75 20.10
C PRO A 24 -66.63 27.03 21.24
N GLY A 25 -67.09 27.09 22.49
CA GLY A 25 -66.21 27.26 23.67
C GLY A 25 -65.32 26.03 23.96
N ALA A 26 -65.81 24.83 23.69
CA ALA A 26 -65.08 23.57 23.89
C ALA A 26 -64.03 23.34 22.79
N VAL A 27 -64.33 23.73 21.54
CA VAL A 27 -63.36 23.75 20.43
C VAL A 27 -62.18 24.70 20.74
N ALA A 28 -62.47 25.88 21.29
CA ALA A 28 -61.45 26.85 21.66
C ALA A 28 -60.53 26.37 22.81
N CYS A 29 -61.07 25.61 23.78
CA CYS A 29 -60.28 25.04 24.88
C CYS A 29 -59.40 23.87 24.43
N ALA A 30 -59.93 22.94 23.62
CA ALA A 30 -59.14 21.86 23.04
C ALA A 30 -57.99 22.40 22.16
N GLY A 31 -58.24 23.46 21.38
CA GLY A 31 -57.22 24.15 20.59
C GLY A 31 -56.12 24.82 21.42
N ARG A 32 -56.46 25.42 22.57
CA ARG A 32 -55.46 25.97 23.51
C ARG A 32 -54.64 24.88 24.18
N PHE A 33 -55.28 23.80 24.65
CA PHE A 33 -54.59 22.66 25.25
C PHE A 33 -53.61 22.00 24.28
N LEU A 34 -54.02 21.76 23.02
CA LEU A 34 -53.14 21.21 21.99
C LEU A 34 -51.98 22.15 21.66
N ARG A 35 -52.20 23.47 21.63
CA ARG A 35 -51.14 24.47 21.44
C ARG A 35 -50.14 24.49 22.59
N ASP A 36 -50.61 24.45 23.83
CA ASP A 36 -49.76 24.43 25.02
C ASP A 36 -49.02 23.08 25.17
N TYR A 37 -49.67 21.97 24.83
CA TYR A 37 -49.03 20.66 24.77
C TYR A 37 -47.95 20.63 23.69
N ALA A 38 -48.25 21.12 22.48
CA ALA A 38 -47.29 21.22 21.39
C ALA A 38 -46.11 22.12 21.79
N SER A 39 -46.34 23.26 22.43
CA SER A 39 -45.28 24.16 22.93
C SER A 39 -44.42 23.51 24.02
N ARG A 40 -45.03 22.79 24.97
CA ARG A 40 -44.28 22.04 25.99
C ARG A 40 -43.47 20.89 25.38
N ALA A 41 -44.03 20.17 24.43
CA ALA A 41 -43.36 19.09 23.73
C ALA A 41 -42.18 19.61 22.88
N THR A 42 -42.36 20.71 22.14
CA THR A 42 -41.26 21.33 21.37
C THR A 42 -40.18 21.87 22.29
N ASN A 43 -40.53 22.53 23.39
CA ASN A 43 -39.56 22.98 24.39
C ASN A 43 -38.79 21.81 25.01
N ALA A 44 -39.46 20.71 25.35
CA ALA A 44 -38.80 19.50 25.87
C ALA A 44 -37.82 18.92 24.84
N LEU A 45 -38.20 18.83 23.56
CA LEU A 45 -37.32 18.38 22.48
C LEU A 45 -36.12 19.32 22.30
N LEU A 46 -36.31 20.64 22.38
CA LEU A 46 -35.21 21.61 22.30
C LEU A 46 -34.25 21.48 23.48
N TRP A 47 -34.74 21.25 24.70
CA TRP A 47 -33.89 20.99 25.86
C TRP A 47 -33.11 19.68 25.73
N ILE A 48 -33.75 18.60 25.28
CA ILE A 48 -33.08 17.32 25.01
C ILE A 48 -32.01 17.51 23.92
N ALA A 49 -32.30 18.25 22.86
CA ALA A 49 -31.34 18.58 21.82
C ALA A 49 -30.17 19.41 22.38
N LEU A 50 -30.44 20.45 23.17
CA LEU A 50 -29.39 21.28 23.77
C LEU A 50 -28.51 20.48 24.74
N ILE A 51 -29.08 19.67 25.62
CA ILE A 51 -28.35 18.82 26.56
C ILE A 51 -27.51 17.80 25.80
N SER A 52 -28.07 17.17 24.75
CA SER A 52 -27.34 16.19 23.95
C SER A 52 -26.16 16.83 23.20
N VAL A 53 -26.36 17.98 22.53
CA VAL A 53 -25.30 18.73 21.84
C VAL A 53 -24.24 19.20 22.83
N THR A 54 -24.62 19.77 23.96
CA THR A 54 -23.68 20.23 25.00
C THR A 54 -22.87 19.08 25.55
N THR A 55 -23.51 17.94 25.82
CA THR A 55 -22.83 16.72 26.30
C THR A 55 -21.83 16.20 25.26
N VAL A 56 -22.19 16.21 23.97
CA VAL A 56 -21.29 15.80 22.88
C VAL A 56 -20.10 16.76 22.75
N LEU A 57 -20.32 18.07 22.83
CA LEU A 57 -19.27 19.08 22.77
C LEU A 57 -18.33 18.97 23.97
N PHE A 58 -18.88 18.83 25.19
CA PHE A 58 -18.08 18.64 26.40
C PHE A 58 -17.24 17.35 26.33
N ARG A 59 -17.82 16.24 25.86
CA ARG A 59 -17.07 14.98 25.64
C ARG A 59 -15.99 15.13 24.57
N ARG A 60 -16.19 15.94 23.52
CA ARG A 60 -15.16 16.23 22.52
C ARG A 60 -14.04 17.08 23.12
N LEU A 61 -14.38 18.14 23.86
CA LEU A 61 -13.42 19.00 24.53
C LEU A 61 -12.59 18.23 25.57
N ALA A 62 -13.23 17.43 26.42
CA ALA A 62 -12.55 16.60 27.41
C ALA A 62 -11.56 15.61 26.76
N ARG A 63 -11.93 15.03 25.61
CA ARG A 63 -11.01 14.18 24.82
C ARG A 63 -9.81 14.96 24.27
N LEU A 64 -10.04 16.17 23.76
CA LEU A 64 -8.96 17.03 23.26
C LEU A 64 -8.01 17.47 24.37
N VAL A 65 -8.54 17.91 25.51
CA VAL A 65 -7.73 18.26 26.68
C VAL A 65 -6.92 17.07 27.16
N ARG A 66 -7.52 15.87 27.24
CA ARG A 66 -6.80 14.64 27.60
C ARG A 66 -5.65 14.37 26.61
N LEU A 67 -5.92 14.47 25.31
CA LEU A 67 -4.93 14.28 24.26
C LEU A 67 -3.76 15.27 24.40
N TRP A 68 -4.05 16.54 24.70
CA TRP A 68 -3.03 17.56 24.92
C TRP A 68 -2.20 17.30 26.17
N VAL A 69 -2.84 16.96 27.29
CA VAL A 69 -2.15 16.66 28.55
C VAL A 69 -1.24 15.45 28.39
N GLN A 70 -1.75 14.34 27.84
CA GLN A 70 -0.94 13.14 27.61
C GLN A 70 0.14 13.38 26.55
N GLY A 71 -0.20 14.01 25.44
CA GLY A 71 0.73 14.35 24.38
C GLY A 71 1.87 15.25 24.86
N SER A 72 1.61 16.20 25.75
CA SER A 72 2.64 17.11 26.28
C SER A 72 3.74 16.41 27.09
N ARG A 73 3.47 15.20 27.61
CA ARG A 73 4.45 14.38 28.35
C ARG A 73 5.48 13.72 27.45
N ILE A 74 5.21 13.64 26.15
CA ILE A 74 6.12 13.05 25.17
C ILE A 74 7.16 14.11 24.77
N PRO A 75 8.47 13.77 24.71
CA PRO A 75 9.52 14.70 24.27
C PRO A 75 9.23 15.25 22.86
N GLY A 76 9.47 16.54 22.63
CA GLY A 76 9.30 17.16 21.32
C GLY A 76 9.17 18.68 21.37
N PRO A 77 9.04 19.34 20.21
CA PRO A 77 9.03 20.79 20.10
C PRO A 77 7.92 21.44 20.94
N PRO A 78 8.16 22.65 21.49
CA PRO A 78 7.22 23.35 22.37
C PRO A 78 5.96 23.87 21.65
N SER A 79 5.69 23.43 20.42
CA SER A 79 4.55 23.88 19.63
C SER A 79 3.25 23.67 20.38
N THR A 80 2.51 24.78 20.57
CA THR A 80 1.13 24.73 21.00
C THR A 80 0.29 24.14 19.86
N PRO A 81 -0.76 23.35 20.15
CA PRO A 81 -1.53 22.67 19.11
C PRO A 81 -2.13 23.63 18.06
N PHE A 82 -2.29 24.91 18.40
CA PHE A 82 -2.83 25.96 17.54
C PHE A 82 -1.80 26.61 16.60
N LEU A 83 -0.52 26.71 17.00
CA LEU A 83 0.55 27.31 16.18
C LEU A 83 1.25 26.29 15.25
N ALA A 84 0.90 25.01 15.36
CA ALA A 84 1.48 23.90 14.60
C ALA A 84 1.43 24.10 13.07
N LEU A 85 0.44 24.85 12.56
CA LEU A 85 0.29 25.12 11.12
C LEU A 85 1.34 26.11 10.57
N ILE A 86 1.96 26.94 11.43
CA ILE A 86 2.69 28.15 11.01
C ILE A 86 4.21 27.96 11.06
N HIS A 87 4.74 27.08 11.93
CA HIS A 87 6.17 27.05 12.24
C HIS A 87 6.99 25.86 11.73
N GLY A 88 6.40 24.84 11.11
CA GLY A 88 7.16 23.64 10.74
C GLY A 88 6.75 22.92 9.46
N CYS A 89 5.76 23.43 8.73
CA CYS A 89 5.27 22.79 7.50
C CYS A 89 5.64 23.61 6.24
N GLY A 90 6.81 24.24 6.26
CA GLY A 90 7.42 24.78 5.04
C GLY A 90 7.92 23.61 4.19
N SER A 91 7.16 23.27 3.14
CA SER A 91 7.42 22.17 2.20
C SER A 91 7.42 20.78 2.84
N LEU A 92 6.37 19.99 2.57
CA LEU A 92 6.34 18.54 2.78
C LEU A 92 7.52 17.79 2.08
N GLY A 93 8.32 18.50 1.27
CA GLY A 93 9.42 17.95 0.48
C GLY A 93 10.55 17.32 1.30
N ASN A 94 10.69 17.60 2.61
CA ASN A 94 11.71 16.95 3.44
C ASN A 94 11.25 16.56 4.86
N LEU A 95 10.08 15.92 4.99
CA LEU A 95 9.58 15.38 6.28
C LEU A 95 10.60 14.47 6.98
N SER A 96 11.33 13.64 6.22
CA SER A 96 12.35 12.75 6.78
C SER A 96 13.53 13.53 7.39
N GLY A 97 13.99 14.62 6.76
CA GLY A 97 15.06 15.46 7.33
C GLY A 97 14.59 16.12 8.62
N TYR A 98 13.39 16.70 8.61
CA TYR A 98 12.81 17.31 9.80
C TYR A 98 12.64 16.32 10.96
N LEU A 99 12.18 15.09 10.69
CA LEU A 99 12.11 14.05 11.71
C LEU A 99 13.50 13.63 12.22
N SER A 100 14.55 13.71 11.39
CA SER A 100 15.93 13.45 11.80
C SER A 100 16.37 14.47 12.85
N ASP A 101 16.23 15.75 12.52
CA ASP A 101 16.62 16.86 13.41
C ASP A 101 15.90 16.78 14.76
N LEU A 102 14.62 16.39 14.74
CA LEU A 102 13.85 16.21 15.96
C LEU A 102 14.34 15.00 16.78
N HIS A 103 14.66 13.88 16.14
CA HIS A 103 15.18 12.70 16.83
C HIS A 103 16.57 12.95 17.43
N GLU A 104 17.41 13.75 16.76
CA GLU A 104 18.70 14.19 17.30
C GLU A 104 18.53 15.07 18.54
N LYS A 105 17.53 15.96 18.53
CA LYS A 105 17.30 16.92 19.63
C LYS A 105 16.53 16.35 20.83
N TYR A 106 15.53 15.51 20.58
CA TYR A 106 14.57 15.07 21.62
C TYR A 106 14.67 13.56 21.93
N GLY A 107 15.49 12.82 21.19
CA GLY A 107 15.78 11.41 21.46
C GLY A 107 14.94 10.41 20.64
N PRO A 108 14.83 9.15 21.10
CA PRO A 108 14.29 8.05 20.29
C PRO A 108 12.78 8.11 20.05
N ILE A 109 12.04 8.85 20.87
CA ILE A 109 10.58 9.03 20.76
C ILE A 109 10.29 10.53 20.77
N VAL A 110 9.58 10.99 19.74
CA VAL A 110 9.35 12.42 19.52
C VAL A 110 7.89 12.67 19.17
N ARG A 111 7.27 13.68 19.80
CA ARG A 111 5.96 14.19 19.39
C ARG A 111 6.06 15.28 18.34
N LEU A 112 5.05 15.35 17.47
CA LEU A 112 4.82 16.43 16.52
C LEU A 112 3.30 16.68 16.44
N TRP A 113 2.87 17.91 16.71
CA TRP A 113 1.48 18.29 16.45
C TRP A 113 1.33 18.67 14.99
N LEU A 114 0.41 18.01 14.28
CA LEU A 114 0.04 18.36 12.90
C LEU A 114 -1.16 19.31 12.88
N SER A 115 -2.01 19.22 13.90
CA SER A 115 -3.16 20.10 14.13
C SER A 115 -3.53 20.05 15.62
N PRO A 116 -4.48 20.91 16.08
CA PRO A 116 -5.00 20.82 17.44
C PRO A 116 -5.59 19.45 17.83
N THR A 117 -5.97 18.63 16.86
CA THR A 117 -6.62 17.34 17.09
C THR A 117 -5.78 16.15 16.66
N GLN A 118 -4.60 16.40 16.07
CA GLN A 118 -3.78 15.36 15.46
C GLN A 118 -2.35 15.41 16.01
N LEU A 119 -2.10 14.48 16.92
CA LEU A 119 -0.78 14.19 17.47
C LEU A 119 -0.10 13.12 16.62
N LEU A 120 1.11 13.38 16.16
CA LEU A 120 2.02 12.41 15.57
C LEU A 120 3.11 12.08 16.59
N VAL A 121 3.44 10.80 16.76
CA VAL A 121 4.52 10.31 17.62
C VAL A 121 5.46 9.48 16.76
N SER A 122 6.67 9.99 16.51
CA SER A 122 7.73 9.31 15.76
C SER A 122 8.58 8.47 16.70
N VAL A 123 8.87 7.22 16.30
CA VAL A 123 9.71 6.28 17.05
C VAL A 123 10.83 5.79 16.15
N ARG A 124 12.09 5.97 16.59
CA ARG A 124 13.31 5.52 15.89
C ARG A 124 13.95 4.27 16.51
N ASP A 125 13.75 4.03 17.80
CA ASP A 125 14.33 2.88 18.51
C ASP A 125 13.72 1.55 18.01
N THR A 126 14.56 0.65 17.49
CA THR A 126 14.15 -0.65 16.91
C THR A 126 13.42 -1.56 17.89
N ARG A 127 13.78 -1.53 19.18
CA ARG A 127 13.12 -2.34 20.22
C ARG A 127 11.68 -1.87 20.40
N LEU A 128 11.49 -0.55 20.49
CA LEU A 128 10.18 0.07 20.64
C LEU A 128 9.35 0.02 19.36
N ILE A 129 9.99 0.06 18.19
CA ILE A 129 9.30 -0.04 16.90
C ILE A 129 8.54 -1.36 16.81
N LYS A 130 9.16 -2.51 17.12
CA LYS A 130 8.47 -3.80 17.07
C LYS A 130 7.27 -3.83 18.02
N GLU A 131 7.48 -3.40 19.26
CA GLU A 131 6.43 -3.29 20.27
C GLU A 131 5.26 -2.43 19.78
N MET A 132 5.56 -1.25 19.24
CA MET A 132 4.59 -0.31 18.68
C MET A 132 3.82 -0.91 17.49
N LEU A 133 4.51 -1.60 16.57
CA LEU A 133 3.89 -2.18 15.37
C LEU A 133 2.98 -3.37 15.70
N ILE A 134 3.20 -4.04 16.84
CA ILE A 134 2.34 -5.11 17.37
C ILE A 134 1.18 -4.53 18.18
N LYS A 135 1.42 -3.62 19.13
CA LYS A 135 0.40 -3.13 20.07
C LYS A 135 -0.62 -2.18 19.44
N ALA A 136 -0.25 -1.47 18.37
CA ALA A 136 -1.10 -0.45 17.77
C ALA A 136 -2.09 -1.06 16.75
N ASP A 137 -3.20 -1.58 17.28
CA ASP A 137 -4.20 -2.39 16.57
C ASP A 137 -5.18 -1.62 15.64
N ASP A 138 -4.86 -0.43 15.12
CA ASP A 138 -5.84 0.32 14.33
C ASP A 138 -5.29 1.23 13.21
N LYS A 139 -6.23 1.64 12.35
CA LYS A 139 -6.05 2.40 11.11
C LYS A 139 -5.71 3.88 11.37
N LEU A 140 -4.97 4.49 10.45
CA LEU A 140 -4.85 5.95 10.37
C LEU A 140 -6.20 6.64 10.05
N PRO A 141 -6.53 7.74 10.74
CA PRO A 141 -7.80 8.45 10.53
C PRO A 141 -7.94 9.17 9.17
N LEU A 142 -6.88 9.23 8.34
CA LEU A 142 -6.82 10.10 7.14
C LEU A 142 -6.63 9.37 5.82
N THR A 143 -5.63 8.50 5.68
CA THR A 143 -5.26 7.88 4.40
C THR A 143 -6.34 6.99 3.80
N GLY A 144 -7.18 6.37 4.62
CA GLY A 144 -8.29 5.56 4.10
C GLY A 144 -9.31 6.38 3.31
N ARG A 145 -9.61 7.61 3.74
CA ARG A 145 -10.70 8.42 3.14
C ARG A 145 -10.43 8.80 1.69
N ALA A 146 -9.16 9.10 1.38
CA ALA A 146 -8.66 9.42 0.04
C ALA A 146 -9.11 8.42 -1.03
N PHE A 147 -9.00 7.16 -0.67
CA PHE A 147 -9.12 6.03 -1.59
C PHE A 147 -10.46 5.31 -1.47
N HIS A 148 -11.37 5.74 -0.56
CA HIS A 148 -12.74 5.22 -0.49
C HIS A 148 -13.46 5.38 -1.83
N LEU A 149 -13.22 6.46 -2.56
CA LEU A 149 -13.86 6.71 -3.86
C LEU A 149 -13.38 5.74 -4.93
N ALA A 150 -12.10 5.36 -4.91
CA ALA A 150 -11.52 4.43 -5.87
C ALA A 150 -11.80 2.98 -5.45
N PHE A 151 -11.32 2.57 -4.27
CA PHE A 151 -11.29 1.19 -3.82
C PHE A 151 -12.53 0.75 -3.04
N GLY A 152 -13.43 1.67 -2.71
CA GLY A 152 -14.58 1.37 -1.85
C GLY A 152 -14.25 1.33 -0.35
N LYS A 153 -15.29 1.27 0.49
CA LYS A 153 -15.17 1.40 1.96
C LYS A 153 -14.83 0.09 2.65
N SER A 154 -15.12 -1.01 2.00
CA SER A 154 -14.97 -2.39 2.46
C SER A 154 -13.79 -3.09 1.78
N SER A 155 -12.81 -2.38 1.22
CA SER A 155 -11.62 -3.02 0.62
C SER A 155 -10.55 -3.46 1.65
N LEU A 156 -9.62 -4.32 1.19
CA LEU A 156 -8.49 -4.94 1.89
C LEU A 156 -7.61 -3.95 2.65
N PHE A 157 -7.53 -2.71 2.16
CA PHE A 157 -6.65 -1.68 2.71
C PHE A 157 -7.41 -0.67 3.59
N ILE A 158 -8.74 -0.76 3.64
CA ILE A 158 -9.61 0.32 4.09
C ILE A 158 -10.57 -0.09 5.22
N SER A 159 -10.95 -1.36 5.30
CA SER A 159 -11.92 -1.85 6.29
C SER A 159 -11.39 -1.81 7.76
N SER A 160 -12.21 -2.27 8.72
CA SER A 160 -11.82 -2.31 10.14
C SER A 160 -10.61 -3.21 10.36
N PHE A 161 -9.80 -2.96 11.40
CA PHE A 161 -8.54 -3.69 11.62
C PHE A 161 -8.70 -5.21 11.59
N HIS A 162 -9.68 -5.78 12.31
CA HIS A 162 -9.92 -7.22 12.32
C HIS A 162 -10.31 -7.77 10.94
N LYS A 163 -11.14 -7.03 10.18
CA LYS A 163 -11.50 -7.42 8.80
C LYS A 163 -10.27 -7.37 7.90
N VAL A 164 -9.46 -6.32 8.00
CA VAL A 164 -8.22 -6.18 7.23
C VAL A 164 -7.24 -7.29 7.57
N GLN A 165 -7.02 -7.60 8.85
CA GLN A 165 -6.10 -8.64 9.27
C GLN A 165 -6.49 -10.00 8.66
N LYS A 166 -7.72 -10.46 8.91
CA LYS A 166 -8.21 -11.75 8.39
C LYS A 166 -8.09 -11.84 6.86
N ARG A 167 -8.46 -10.77 6.15
CA ARG A 167 -8.38 -10.75 4.69
C ARG A 167 -6.95 -10.69 4.16
N ARG A 168 -6.03 -10.04 4.89
CA ARG A 168 -4.59 -10.04 4.55
C ARG A 168 -3.95 -11.39 4.80
N GLU A 169 -4.35 -12.09 5.85
CA GLU A 169 -3.91 -13.47 6.12
C GLU A 169 -4.36 -14.39 4.98
N SER A 170 -5.63 -14.31 4.58
CA SER A 170 -6.18 -15.01 3.41
C SER A 170 -5.42 -14.68 2.12
N LEU A 171 -5.17 -13.39 1.85
CA LEU A 171 -4.39 -12.97 0.69
C LEU A 171 -2.94 -13.46 0.73
N ALA A 172 -2.32 -13.49 1.90
CA ALA A 172 -0.95 -13.98 2.06
C ALA A 172 -0.87 -15.49 1.82
N GLU A 173 -1.83 -16.27 2.34
CA GLU A 173 -1.95 -17.70 2.07
C GLU A 173 -2.10 -17.96 0.57
N TYR A 174 -2.99 -17.21 -0.07
CA TYR A 174 -3.21 -17.24 -1.51
C TYR A 174 -1.95 -16.94 -2.33
N MET A 175 -1.28 -15.81 -2.05
CA MET A 175 -0.04 -15.43 -2.74
C MET A 175 1.09 -16.44 -2.53
N ASN A 176 1.23 -16.99 -1.32
CA ASN A 176 2.23 -18.02 -1.04
C ASN A 176 1.96 -19.32 -1.79
N ARG A 177 0.72 -19.82 -1.79
CA ARG A 177 0.34 -21.02 -2.56
C ARG A 177 0.66 -20.84 -4.04
N ARG A 178 0.35 -19.66 -4.58
CA ARG A 178 0.61 -19.35 -5.98
C ARG A 178 2.08 -19.33 -6.34
N LEU A 179 2.91 -18.73 -5.50
CA LEU A 179 4.37 -18.75 -5.66
C LEU A 179 4.91 -20.18 -5.71
N SER A 180 4.33 -21.12 -4.95
CA SER A 180 4.73 -22.52 -4.99
C SER A 180 4.17 -23.30 -6.17
N ALA A 181 3.04 -22.87 -6.75
CA ALA A 181 2.38 -23.56 -7.86
C ALA A 181 2.87 -23.12 -9.25
N ARG A 182 3.29 -21.86 -9.41
CA ARG A 182 3.79 -21.34 -10.68
C ARG A 182 5.30 -21.59 -10.75
N THR A 183 5.75 -22.48 -11.63
CA THR A 183 7.19 -22.73 -11.84
C THR A 183 7.93 -21.49 -12.35
N ASN A 184 7.25 -20.66 -13.17
CA ASN A 184 7.80 -19.42 -13.74
C ASN A 184 6.93 -18.21 -13.37
N PHE A 185 7.44 -17.33 -12.52
CA PHE A 185 6.75 -16.10 -12.11
C PHE A 185 6.55 -15.12 -13.27
N ILE A 186 7.61 -14.96 -14.08
CA ILE A 186 7.59 -14.24 -15.35
C ILE A 186 7.63 -15.30 -16.44
N THR A 187 6.57 -15.38 -17.25
CA THR A 187 6.53 -16.28 -18.39
C THR A 187 7.45 -15.74 -19.50
N SER A 188 7.93 -16.61 -20.38
CA SER A 188 8.70 -16.18 -21.56
C SER A 188 7.95 -15.13 -22.37
N LYS A 189 6.62 -15.20 -22.45
CA LYS A 189 5.77 -14.18 -23.07
C LYS A 189 5.86 -12.82 -22.39
N VAL A 190 5.90 -12.77 -21.05
CA VAL A 190 6.07 -11.50 -20.33
C VAL A 190 7.47 -10.94 -20.58
N VAL A 191 8.50 -11.79 -20.60
CA VAL A 191 9.87 -11.36 -20.95
C VAL A 191 9.91 -10.80 -22.38
N GLU A 192 9.38 -11.52 -23.36
CA GLU A 192 9.30 -11.08 -24.77
C GLU A 192 8.52 -9.77 -24.90
N PHE A 193 7.38 -9.65 -24.21
CA PHE A 193 6.59 -8.42 -24.21
C PHE A 193 7.36 -7.25 -23.60
N VAL A 194 8.06 -7.48 -22.49
CA VAL A 194 8.93 -6.48 -21.85
C VAL A 194 10.06 -6.06 -22.79
N ILE A 195 10.74 -7.02 -23.42
CA ILE A 195 11.80 -6.77 -24.40
C ILE A 195 11.28 -5.95 -25.57
N ASP A 196 10.15 -6.34 -26.17
CA ASP A 196 9.54 -5.62 -27.29
C ASP A 196 9.11 -4.20 -26.90
N ARG A 197 8.62 -4.00 -25.67
CA ARG A 197 8.34 -2.65 -25.16
C ARG A 197 9.62 -1.85 -24.95
N VAL A 198 10.66 -2.43 -24.35
CA VAL A 198 11.96 -1.75 -24.18
C VAL A 198 12.48 -1.32 -25.56
N ASP A 199 12.45 -2.21 -26.56
CA ASP A 199 12.85 -1.91 -27.93
C ASP A 199 11.98 -0.81 -28.58
N THR A 200 10.65 -0.88 -28.40
CA THR A 200 9.71 0.15 -28.90
C THR A 200 10.01 1.52 -28.30
N ILE A 201 10.24 1.59 -26.99
CA ILE A 201 10.45 2.86 -26.30
C ILE A 201 11.85 3.40 -26.64
N MET A 202 12.86 2.54 -26.75
CA MET A 202 14.19 2.94 -27.24
C MET A 202 14.12 3.55 -28.65
N ALA A 203 13.29 3.00 -29.54
CA ALA A 203 13.09 3.56 -30.87
C ALA A 203 12.41 4.95 -30.86
N ALA A 204 11.61 5.24 -29.84
CA ALA A 204 10.92 6.53 -29.66
C ALA A 204 11.80 7.64 -29.05
N GLY A 205 13.01 7.32 -28.53
CA GLY A 205 13.96 8.28 -27.98
C GLY A 205 14.05 8.28 -26.45
N LEU A 206 14.44 9.44 -25.87
CA LEU A 206 14.80 9.66 -24.45
C LEU A 206 13.96 8.85 -23.45
N LEU A 207 14.61 8.01 -22.66
CA LEU A 207 13.94 7.13 -21.70
C LEU A 207 14.12 7.59 -20.25
N ASP A 208 13.01 7.98 -19.63
CA ASP A 208 12.94 8.27 -18.20
C ASP A 208 12.88 6.95 -17.39
N CYS A 209 13.82 6.74 -16.47
CA CYS A 209 13.92 5.54 -15.62
C CYS A 209 12.64 5.28 -14.80
N ILE A 210 12.00 6.32 -14.24
CA ILE A 210 10.74 6.23 -13.52
C ILE A 210 9.61 5.79 -14.45
N GLN A 211 9.54 6.36 -15.67
CA GLN A 211 8.50 6.02 -16.63
C GLN A 211 8.60 4.55 -17.06
N ILE A 212 9.78 4.07 -17.45
CA ILE A 212 9.94 2.66 -17.81
C ILE A 212 9.67 1.74 -16.61
N SER A 213 10.14 2.10 -15.42
CA SER A 213 9.91 1.30 -14.21
C SER A 213 8.43 1.17 -13.88
N ARG A 214 7.63 2.21 -14.14
CA ARG A 214 6.17 2.19 -13.95
C ARG A 214 5.48 1.24 -14.92
N GLN A 215 5.85 1.29 -16.20
CA GLN A 215 5.30 0.39 -17.21
C GLN A 215 5.68 -1.06 -16.92
N LEU A 216 6.95 -1.34 -16.63
CA LEU A 216 7.42 -2.68 -16.26
C LEU A 216 6.70 -3.21 -15.02
N ALA A 217 6.55 -2.38 -13.99
CA ALA A 217 5.80 -2.74 -12.78
C ALA A 217 4.34 -3.08 -13.10
N PHE A 218 3.67 -2.31 -13.96
CA PHE A 218 2.28 -2.52 -14.33
C PHE A 218 2.09 -3.85 -15.06
N PHE A 219 2.92 -4.16 -16.07
CA PHE A 219 2.80 -5.39 -16.84
C PHE A 219 3.23 -6.62 -16.05
N VAL A 220 4.31 -6.57 -15.27
CA VAL A 220 4.73 -7.70 -14.41
C VAL A 220 3.65 -7.99 -13.37
N LEU A 221 3.11 -6.96 -12.71
CA LEU A 221 2.07 -7.16 -11.70
C LEU A 221 0.76 -7.65 -12.32
N GLY A 222 0.32 -7.06 -13.43
CA GLY A 222 -0.91 -7.43 -14.14
C GLY A 222 -0.85 -8.81 -14.76
N SER A 223 0.22 -9.15 -15.48
CA SER A 223 0.43 -10.52 -16.02
C SER A 223 0.58 -11.55 -14.92
N THR A 224 1.03 -11.13 -13.74
CA THR A 224 0.94 -12.03 -12.61
C THR A 224 -0.51 -12.15 -12.16
N PHE A 225 -1.18 -11.08 -11.77
CA PHE A 225 -2.55 -11.16 -11.27
C PHE A 225 -3.58 -11.65 -12.27
N PHE A 226 -3.34 -11.68 -13.57
CA PHE A 226 -4.36 -12.04 -14.55
C PHE A 226 -3.82 -13.00 -15.62
N GLY A 227 -2.57 -13.44 -15.48
CA GLY A 227 -1.86 -14.27 -16.44
C GLY A 227 -1.59 -13.55 -17.77
N ASP A 228 -1.15 -14.30 -18.77
CA ASP A 228 -0.68 -13.75 -20.05
C ASP A 228 -1.79 -13.05 -20.86
N ALA A 229 -3.06 -13.41 -20.62
CA ALA A 229 -4.21 -12.78 -21.26
C ALA A 229 -4.22 -11.24 -21.08
N PHE A 230 -3.73 -10.76 -19.94
CA PHE A 230 -3.66 -9.33 -19.61
C PHE A 230 -2.74 -8.53 -20.53
N LEU A 231 -1.68 -9.13 -21.05
CA LEU A 231 -0.71 -8.43 -21.90
C LEU A 231 -1.34 -7.88 -23.18
N ASP A 232 -2.40 -8.55 -23.66
CA ASP A 232 -3.12 -8.17 -24.88
C ASP A 232 -4.37 -7.31 -24.59
N TRP A 233 -4.59 -6.92 -23.33
CA TRP A 233 -5.78 -6.16 -22.95
C TRP A 233 -5.70 -4.72 -23.51
N PRO A 234 -6.62 -4.28 -24.38
CA PRO A 234 -6.46 -3.04 -25.15
C PRO A 234 -6.51 -1.77 -24.30
N ASN A 235 -7.11 -1.81 -23.11
CA ASN A 235 -7.26 -0.67 -22.22
C ASN A 235 -6.15 -0.57 -21.16
N ALA A 236 -5.10 -1.38 -21.27
CA ALA A 236 -3.97 -1.43 -20.32
C ALA A 236 -3.33 -0.05 -20.09
N SER A 237 -2.94 0.66 -21.16
CA SER A 237 -2.29 1.97 -21.05
C SER A 237 -3.21 3.04 -20.44
N ILE A 238 -4.50 3.02 -20.81
CA ILE A 238 -5.50 3.95 -20.27
C ILE A 238 -5.68 3.71 -18.76
N TYR A 239 -5.71 2.45 -18.35
CA TYR A 239 -5.83 2.07 -16.96
C TYR A 239 -4.63 2.56 -16.15
N GLU A 240 -3.41 2.31 -16.65
CA GLU A 240 -2.17 2.72 -15.97
C GLU A 240 -2.13 4.24 -15.77
N GLU A 241 -2.41 5.03 -16.80
CA GLU A 241 -2.42 6.49 -16.74
C GLU A 241 -3.45 7.00 -15.71
N LEU A 242 -4.65 6.43 -15.75
CA LEU A 242 -5.74 6.80 -14.85
C LEU A 242 -5.42 6.44 -13.39
N LEU A 243 -4.85 5.25 -13.16
CA LEU A 243 -4.41 4.76 -11.86
C LEU A 243 -3.40 5.74 -11.23
N MET A 244 -2.45 6.20 -12.03
CA MET A 244 -1.36 7.08 -11.57
C MET A 244 -1.84 8.52 -11.37
N THR A 245 -2.78 8.99 -12.18
CA THR A 245 -3.44 10.29 -11.99
C THR A 245 -4.23 10.30 -10.67
N ILE A 246 -4.99 9.23 -10.39
CA ILE A 246 -5.70 9.08 -9.12
C ILE A 246 -4.73 8.98 -7.94
N ALA A 247 -3.57 8.33 -8.12
CA ALA A 247 -2.54 8.26 -7.09
C ALA A 247 -2.03 9.64 -6.67
N LYS A 248 -1.73 10.48 -7.67
CA LYS A 248 -1.23 11.83 -7.49
C LYS A 248 -2.23 12.73 -6.76
N ASP A 249 -3.48 12.70 -7.19
CA ASP A 249 -4.52 13.60 -6.68
C ASP A 249 -5.18 13.09 -5.40
N GLY A 250 -5.12 11.78 -5.13
CA GLY A 250 -5.81 11.16 -4.02
C GLY A 250 -5.43 11.74 -2.67
N CYS A 251 -4.13 12.02 -2.44
CA CYS A 251 -3.65 12.65 -1.21
C CYS A 251 -4.21 14.07 -0.99
N PHE A 252 -4.39 14.84 -2.05
CA PHE A 252 -4.99 16.17 -1.98
C PHE A 252 -6.47 16.07 -1.58
N TRP A 253 -7.24 15.20 -2.23
CA TRP A 253 -8.65 15.03 -1.88
C TRP A 253 -8.85 14.41 -0.49
N ALA A 254 -7.88 13.62 -0.01
CA ALA A 254 -7.87 13.05 1.34
C ALA A 254 -7.83 14.10 2.46
N SER A 255 -7.25 15.27 2.20
CA SER A 255 -7.06 16.29 3.25
C SER A 255 -8.39 16.95 3.62
N TYR A 256 -9.39 16.88 2.76
CA TYR A 256 -10.72 17.41 3.03
C TYR A 256 -11.47 16.49 4.00
N SER A 257 -11.88 17.05 5.14
CA SER A 257 -12.67 16.29 6.12
C SER A 257 -14.09 16.02 5.63
N VAL A 258 -14.65 16.92 4.82
CA VAL A 258 -15.93 16.79 4.14
C VAL A 258 -15.66 16.84 2.63
N PRO A 259 -16.16 15.88 1.84
CA PRO A 259 -16.02 15.90 0.39
C PRO A 259 -16.44 17.25 -0.21
N PRO A 260 -15.57 17.94 -0.97
CA PRO A 260 -15.88 19.25 -1.52
C PRO A 260 -16.78 19.13 -2.76
N PHE A 261 -18.04 18.74 -2.57
CA PHE A 261 -19.03 18.53 -3.64
C PHE A 261 -19.36 19.80 -4.44
N TRP A 262 -18.95 20.97 -3.97
CA TRP A 262 -19.04 22.24 -4.70
C TRP A 262 -17.89 22.44 -5.70
N SER A 263 -16.83 21.64 -5.64
CA SER A 263 -15.67 21.77 -6.52
C SER A 263 -15.83 20.95 -7.80
N ARG A 264 -15.74 21.60 -8.96
CA ARG A 264 -15.73 20.93 -10.28
C ARG A 264 -14.59 19.92 -10.39
N GLU A 265 -13.43 20.21 -9.82
CA GLU A 265 -12.26 19.33 -9.86
C GLU A 265 -12.49 18.05 -9.02
N TYR A 266 -13.25 18.14 -7.93
CA TYR A 266 -13.63 16.96 -7.15
C TYR A 266 -14.56 16.02 -7.95
N TRP A 267 -15.53 16.58 -8.70
CA TRP A 267 -16.38 15.79 -9.59
C TRP A 267 -15.59 15.10 -10.70
N LYS A 268 -14.58 15.76 -11.27
CA LYS A 268 -13.66 15.13 -12.23
C LYS A 268 -12.90 13.96 -11.57
N TYR A 269 -12.39 14.14 -10.36
CA TYR A 269 -11.71 13.09 -9.61
C TYR A 269 -12.64 11.89 -9.33
N GLN A 270 -13.89 12.15 -8.93
CA GLN A 270 -14.89 11.10 -8.71
C GLN A 270 -15.22 10.36 -10.01
N TYR A 271 -15.35 11.08 -11.14
CA TYR A 271 -15.53 10.47 -12.46
C TYR A 271 -14.35 9.56 -12.84
N MET A 272 -13.12 10.03 -12.63
CA MET A 272 -11.91 9.22 -12.86
C MET A 272 -11.92 7.94 -12.01
N CYS A 273 -12.26 8.03 -10.72
CA CYS A 273 -12.36 6.87 -9.83
C CYS A 273 -13.40 5.85 -10.32
N ASN A 274 -14.57 6.32 -10.78
CA ASN A 274 -15.62 5.45 -11.33
C ASN A 274 -15.19 4.81 -12.65
N ARG A 275 -14.56 5.57 -13.55
CA ARG A 275 -14.00 5.04 -14.80
C ARG A 275 -12.95 3.95 -14.52
N LEU A 276 -12.09 4.14 -13.53
CA LEU A 276 -11.09 3.14 -13.14
C LEU A 276 -11.74 1.85 -12.61
N ARG A 277 -12.84 1.96 -11.86
CA ARG A 277 -13.62 0.80 -11.41
C ARG A 277 -14.20 0.02 -12.58
N HIS A 278 -14.80 0.71 -13.57
CA HIS A 278 -15.31 0.06 -14.77
C HIS A 278 -14.21 -0.63 -15.57
N LEU A 279 -13.07 0.05 -15.79
CA LEU A 279 -11.94 -0.58 -16.47
C LEU A 279 -11.39 -1.80 -15.71
N THR A 280 -11.45 -1.80 -14.38
CA THR A 280 -11.06 -2.97 -13.57
C THR A 280 -12.02 -4.15 -13.83
N GLN A 281 -13.32 -3.89 -13.94
CA GLN A 281 -14.31 -4.91 -14.26
C GLN A 281 -14.12 -5.44 -15.69
N ASP A 282 -13.93 -4.54 -16.66
CA ASP A 282 -13.64 -4.91 -18.05
C ASP A 282 -12.38 -5.76 -18.17
N MET A 283 -11.32 -5.41 -17.43
CA MET A 283 -10.07 -6.18 -17.40
C MET A 283 -10.30 -7.61 -16.88
N ILE A 284 -11.03 -7.75 -15.77
CA ILE A 284 -11.35 -9.06 -15.18
C ILE A 284 -12.14 -9.88 -16.20
N GLN A 285 -13.23 -9.32 -16.73
CA GLN A 285 -14.10 -10.02 -17.68
C GLN A 285 -13.34 -10.42 -18.95
N TYR A 286 -12.53 -9.52 -19.51
CA TYR A 286 -11.69 -9.81 -20.67
C TYR A 286 -10.75 -10.99 -20.43
N CYS A 287 -10.16 -11.07 -19.23
CA CYS A 287 -9.29 -12.18 -18.88
C CYS A 287 -10.09 -13.49 -18.73
N VAL A 288 -11.26 -13.47 -18.06
CA VAL A 288 -12.18 -14.63 -18.00
C VAL A 288 -12.47 -15.15 -19.40
N ASP A 289 -13.03 -14.28 -20.24
CA ASP A 289 -13.56 -14.65 -21.57
C ASP A 289 -12.45 -15.24 -22.45
N LYS A 290 -11.24 -14.67 -22.33
CA LYS A 290 -10.09 -15.15 -23.09
C LYS A 290 -9.64 -16.54 -22.63
N TYR A 291 -9.57 -16.80 -21.32
CA TYR A 291 -9.26 -18.15 -20.84
C TYR A 291 -10.35 -19.17 -21.17
N ASP A 292 -11.63 -18.78 -21.08
CA ASP A 292 -12.75 -19.65 -21.45
C ASP A 292 -12.68 -20.02 -22.94
N SER A 293 -12.43 -19.05 -23.82
CA SER A 293 -12.28 -19.30 -25.26
C SER A 293 -11.08 -20.20 -25.57
N LEU A 294 -9.96 -20.02 -24.88
CA LEU A 294 -8.76 -20.86 -25.04
C LEU A 294 -9.04 -22.30 -24.59
N SER A 295 -9.70 -22.48 -23.45
CA SER A 295 -10.07 -23.80 -22.91
C SER A 295 -11.01 -24.58 -23.84
N GLN A 296 -11.97 -23.90 -24.48
CA GLN A 296 -12.90 -24.52 -25.42
C GLN A 296 -12.23 -24.91 -26.74
N THR A 297 -11.29 -24.07 -27.22
CA THR A 297 -10.52 -24.32 -28.45
C THR A 297 -9.61 -25.53 -28.27
N ASP A 298 -8.98 -25.66 -27.11
CA ASP A 298 -8.11 -26.80 -26.79
C ASP A 298 -8.90 -28.10 -26.57
N HIS A 299 -10.08 -28.07 -25.93
CA HIS A 299 -10.92 -29.27 -25.84
C HIS A 299 -11.38 -29.81 -27.20
N ARG A 300 -11.54 -28.92 -28.19
CA ARG A 300 -11.89 -29.30 -29.57
C ARG A 300 -10.66 -29.85 -30.32
N SER A 301 -9.50 -29.20 -30.19
CA SER A 301 -8.25 -29.65 -30.83
C SER A 301 -7.72 -30.97 -30.26
N TYR A 302 -7.86 -31.20 -28.94
CA TYR A 302 -7.46 -32.44 -28.27
C TYR A 302 -8.33 -33.64 -28.65
N ARG A 303 -9.58 -33.37 -29.08
CA ARG A 303 -10.50 -34.40 -29.59
C ARG A 303 -10.20 -34.78 -31.04
N GLU A 304 -9.62 -33.85 -31.81
CA GLU A 304 -9.25 -34.05 -33.23
C GLU A 304 -7.81 -34.58 -33.40
N ASN A 305 -6.87 -34.26 -32.51
CA ASN A 305 -5.45 -34.65 -32.62
C ASN A 305 -5.04 -35.87 -31.77
N LYS A 306 -5.89 -36.90 -31.67
CA LYS A 306 -5.54 -38.11 -30.92
C LYS A 306 -4.46 -38.98 -31.57
N ASP A 307 -4.09 -38.70 -32.83
CA ASP A 307 -3.22 -39.57 -33.62
C ASP A 307 -1.83 -39.00 -33.98
N ILE A 308 -1.47 -37.76 -33.64
CA ILE A 308 -0.15 -37.21 -34.00
C ILE A 308 0.47 -36.35 -32.88
N ALA A 309 1.75 -36.62 -32.60
CA ALA A 309 2.73 -35.83 -31.82
C ALA A 309 3.01 -36.28 -30.37
N LYS A 310 4.11 -37.06 -30.24
CA LYS A 310 4.72 -37.47 -28.96
C LYS A 310 5.84 -36.52 -28.49
N GLU A 311 6.20 -35.50 -29.27
CA GLU A 311 7.34 -34.59 -28.97
C GLU A 311 6.96 -33.14 -28.63
N ALA A 312 5.72 -32.69 -28.86
CA ALA A 312 5.25 -31.35 -28.46
C ALA A 312 4.75 -31.25 -27.00
N ARG A 313 5.14 -32.20 -26.14
CA ARG A 313 4.50 -32.40 -24.82
C ARG A 313 4.99 -31.47 -23.71
N LEU A 314 6.19 -30.91 -23.82
CA LEU A 314 6.76 -30.11 -22.72
C LEU A 314 6.23 -28.66 -22.73
N ASP A 315 6.35 -27.93 -23.84
CA ASP A 315 5.86 -26.54 -23.94
C ASP A 315 4.33 -26.44 -23.92
N ALA A 316 3.63 -27.40 -24.54
CA ALA A 316 2.16 -27.47 -24.45
C ALA A 316 1.69 -27.75 -23.01
N SER A 317 2.42 -28.55 -22.23
CA SER A 317 2.07 -28.82 -20.82
C SER A 317 2.26 -27.58 -19.94
N VAL A 318 3.33 -26.80 -20.13
CA VAL A 318 3.58 -25.55 -19.39
C VAL A 318 2.58 -24.47 -19.77
N LEU A 319 2.20 -24.38 -21.04
CA LEU A 319 1.12 -23.51 -21.50
C LEU A 319 -0.24 -23.96 -20.95
N LEU A 320 -0.55 -25.26 -20.95
CA LEU A 320 -1.77 -25.82 -20.34
C LEU A 320 -1.82 -25.56 -18.83
N ASP A 321 -0.69 -25.71 -18.12
CA ASP A 321 -0.60 -25.47 -16.68
C ASP A 321 -0.75 -23.98 -16.35
N ASN A 322 -0.15 -23.09 -17.15
CA ASN A 322 -0.32 -21.64 -16.99
C ASN A 322 -1.74 -21.17 -17.36
N MET A 323 -2.39 -21.78 -18.36
CA MET A 323 -3.76 -21.46 -18.77
C MET A 323 -4.80 -22.03 -17.80
N ARG A 324 -4.64 -23.28 -17.35
CA ARG A 324 -5.47 -23.91 -16.33
C ARG A 324 -5.27 -23.23 -14.97
N SER A 325 -4.04 -22.83 -14.65
CA SER A 325 -3.75 -21.99 -13.49
C SER A 325 -4.40 -20.62 -13.64
N GLY A 326 -4.35 -19.95 -14.79
CA GLY A 326 -4.96 -18.63 -15.03
C GLY A 326 -6.49 -18.57 -14.89
N GLY A 327 -7.21 -19.53 -15.47
CA GLY A 327 -8.68 -19.62 -15.34
C GLY A 327 -9.14 -20.00 -13.94
N LEU A 328 -8.55 -21.06 -13.35
CA LEU A 328 -8.83 -21.49 -11.97
C LEU A 328 -8.41 -20.41 -10.95
N PHE A 329 -7.39 -19.62 -11.27
CA PHE A 329 -6.91 -18.49 -10.50
C PHE A 329 -7.93 -17.35 -10.47
N LEU A 330 -8.61 -17.07 -11.57
CA LEU A 330 -9.65 -16.05 -11.57
C LEU A 330 -10.81 -16.52 -10.71
N GLU A 331 -11.27 -17.77 -10.85
CA GLU A 331 -12.29 -18.39 -9.98
C GLU A 331 -11.88 -18.45 -8.49
N GLU A 332 -10.60 -18.65 -8.17
CA GLU A 332 -10.09 -18.57 -6.80
C GLU A 332 -9.95 -17.14 -6.29
N MET A 333 -9.49 -16.20 -7.13
CA MET A 333 -9.57 -14.76 -6.81
C MET A 333 -11.03 -14.38 -6.59
N GLU A 334 -11.97 -14.89 -7.38
CA GLU A 334 -13.39 -14.75 -7.15
C GLU A 334 -13.75 -15.30 -5.76
N LYS A 335 -13.38 -16.53 -5.44
CA LYS A 335 -13.68 -17.12 -4.12
C LYS A 335 -13.08 -16.34 -2.93
N TYR A 336 -11.86 -15.83 -3.06
CA TYR A 336 -11.12 -15.14 -1.98
C TYR A 336 -11.35 -13.62 -1.92
N PHE A 337 -11.69 -12.98 -3.05
CA PHE A 337 -11.96 -11.54 -3.18
C PHE A 337 -13.47 -11.21 -3.29
N ILE A 338 -14.31 -12.08 -3.88
CA ILE A 338 -15.78 -11.90 -4.10
C ILE A 338 -16.63 -12.39 -2.94
N SER A 339 -16.12 -13.24 -2.04
CA SER A 339 -16.86 -13.63 -0.82
C SER A 339 -17.15 -12.45 0.14
N GLU A 340 -16.67 -11.22 -0.11
CA GLU A 340 -16.99 -10.03 0.68
C GLU A 340 -17.29 -8.78 -0.18
N ASP A 341 -18.06 -7.84 0.40
CA ASP A 341 -18.78 -6.69 -0.20
C ASP A 341 -18.14 -5.87 -1.37
N GLU A 342 -16.83 -5.96 -1.69
CA GLU A 342 -16.14 -5.12 -2.70
C GLU A 342 -14.92 -5.79 -3.40
N PRO A 343 -15.10 -6.81 -4.26
CA PRO A 343 -14.00 -7.53 -4.94
C PRO A 343 -13.16 -6.67 -5.87
N CYS A 344 -13.79 -5.85 -6.71
CA CYS A 344 -13.08 -4.96 -7.63
C CYS A 344 -12.22 -3.94 -6.88
N GLY A 345 -12.67 -3.51 -5.70
CA GLY A 345 -11.92 -2.59 -4.83
C GLY A 345 -10.63 -3.19 -4.28
N ASN A 346 -10.66 -4.49 -3.94
CA ASN A 346 -9.51 -5.24 -3.46
C ASN A 346 -8.44 -5.45 -4.54
N ILE A 347 -8.88 -5.81 -5.76
CA ILE A 347 -8.00 -5.95 -6.93
C ILE A 347 -7.37 -4.59 -7.27
N LEU A 348 -8.21 -3.56 -7.37
CA LEU A 348 -7.77 -2.21 -7.69
C LEU A 348 -6.77 -1.68 -6.65
N GLY A 349 -7.03 -1.87 -5.35
CA GLY A 349 -6.09 -1.50 -4.29
C GLY A 349 -4.77 -2.27 -4.36
N SER A 350 -4.80 -3.54 -4.75
CA SER A 350 -3.60 -4.37 -4.91
C SER A 350 -2.76 -3.93 -6.11
N MET A 351 -3.40 -3.67 -7.26
CA MET A 351 -2.76 -3.07 -8.43
C MET A 351 -2.15 -1.70 -8.10
N PHE A 352 -2.91 -0.83 -7.44
CA PHE A 352 -2.45 0.51 -7.07
C PHE A 352 -1.21 0.49 -6.17
N HIS A 353 -1.28 -0.20 -5.02
CA HIS A 353 -0.17 -0.24 -4.08
C HIS A 353 1.00 -1.05 -4.61
N GLY A 354 0.72 -2.13 -5.34
CA GLY A 354 1.73 -2.97 -5.97
C GLY A 354 2.51 -2.22 -7.04
N CYS A 355 1.85 -1.57 -7.99
CA CYS A 355 2.52 -0.83 -9.07
C CYS A 355 3.41 0.29 -8.55
N LEU A 356 2.95 1.07 -7.57
CA LEU A 356 3.76 2.15 -6.99
C LEU A 356 5.02 1.59 -6.30
N ALA A 357 4.88 0.52 -5.50
CA ALA A 357 6.00 -0.08 -4.79
C ALA A 357 6.99 -0.77 -5.74
N PHE A 358 6.49 -1.53 -6.72
CA PHE A 358 7.31 -2.19 -7.74
C PHE A 358 8.06 -1.17 -8.59
N ALA A 359 7.39 -0.13 -9.07
CA ALA A 359 8.02 0.91 -9.90
C ALA A 359 9.13 1.64 -9.13
N SER A 360 8.91 1.95 -7.85
CA SER A 360 9.95 2.55 -7.00
C SER A 360 11.16 1.64 -6.83
N LEU A 361 10.93 0.33 -6.63
CA LEU A 361 12.00 -0.64 -6.46
C LEU A 361 12.78 -0.86 -7.75
N ILE A 362 12.09 -1.06 -8.88
CA ILE A 362 12.71 -1.21 -10.21
C ILE A 362 13.54 0.04 -10.53
N SER A 363 12.98 1.23 -10.32
CA SER A 363 13.70 2.49 -10.58
C SER A 363 14.94 2.64 -9.71
N SER A 364 14.85 2.26 -8.42
CA SER A 364 16.01 2.21 -7.51
C SER A 364 17.10 1.30 -8.07
N ILE A 365 16.74 0.07 -8.46
CA ILE A 365 17.68 -0.92 -8.97
C ILE A 365 18.31 -0.45 -10.26
N LEU A 366 17.52 -0.03 -11.26
CA LEU A 366 18.02 0.46 -12.54
C LEU A 366 18.99 1.62 -12.35
N THR A 367 18.65 2.57 -11.47
CA THR A 367 19.55 3.68 -11.11
C THR A 367 20.86 3.16 -10.53
N ARG A 368 20.82 2.21 -9.59
CA ARG A 368 22.04 1.64 -8.99
C ARG A 368 22.88 0.84 -9.98
N LEU A 369 22.25 0.09 -10.90
CA LEU A 369 22.96 -0.69 -11.92
C LEU A 369 23.74 0.22 -12.88
N VAL A 370 23.19 1.38 -13.23
CA VAL A 370 23.88 2.36 -14.07
C VAL A 370 25.00 3.07 -13.32
N MET A 371 24.84 3.29 -12.02
CA MET A 371 25.87 3.90 -11.15
C MET A 371 27.02 2.94 -10.79
N HIS A 372 26.77 1.62 -10.83
CA HIS A 372 27.73 0.57 -10.46
C HIS A 372 27.89 -0.45 -11.61
N PRO A 373 28.56 -0.07 -12.72
CA PRO A 373 28.72 -0.95 -13.87
C PRO A 373 29.52 -2.22 -13.55
N ASP A 374 30.44 -2.14 -12.58
CA ASP A 374 31.19 -3.30 -12.06
C ASP A 374 30.29 -4.30 -11.35
N LEU A 375 29.31 -3.83 -10.58
CA LEU A 375 28.28 -4.69 -9.98
C LEU A 375 27.37 -5.28 -11.06
N GLN A 376 26.98 -4.48 -12.05
CA GLN A 376 26.13 -4.94 -13.16
C GLN A 376 26.78 -6.11 -13.91
N GLU A 377 28.09 -6.06 -14.14
CA GLU A 377 28.80 -7.15 -14.81
C GLU A 377 28.90 -8.40 -13.93
N LYS A 378 29.14 -8.26 -12.61
CA LYS A 378 29.12 -9.40 -11.69
C LYS A 378 27.74 -10.07 -11.64
N LEU A 379 26.66 -9.29 -11.65
CA LEU A 379 25.30 -9.80 -11.71
C LEU A 379 25.04 -10.55 -13.02
N TYR A 380 25.49 -10.01 -14.15
CA TYR A 380 25.40 -10.69 -15.44
C TYR A 380 26.11 -12.05 -15.42
N LEU A 381 27.33 -12.12 -14.88
CA LEU A 381 28.08 -13.37 -14.75
C LEU A 381 27.36 -14.38 -13.84
N GLU A 382 26.78 -13.93 -12.72
CA GLU A 382 25.96 -14.78 -11.85
C GLU A 382 24.74 -15.35 -12.59
N ILE A 383 24.02 -14.51 -13.36
CA ILE A 383 22.84 -14.91 -14.13
C ILE A 383 23.21 -15.96 -15.20
N VAL A 384 24.29 -15.72 -15.96
CA VAL A 384 24.75 -16.64 -17.01
C VAL A 384 25.14 -17.99 -16.41
N ALA A 385 25.88 -17.99 -15.29
CA ALA A 385 26.33 -19.21 -14.63
C ALA A 385 25.16 -20.09 -14.18
N VAL A 386 24.12 -19.51 -13.57
CA VAL A 386 22.93 -20.27 -13.15
C VAL A 386 22.15 -20.79 -14.35
N GLN A 387 22.07 -20.02 -15.44
CA GLN A 387 21.32 -20.43 -16.63
C GLN A 387 21.98 -21.59 -17.39
N GLU A 388 23.31 -21.62 -17.47
CA GLU A 388 24.06 -22.72 -18.09
C GLU A 388 23.73 -24.08 -17.44
N GLU A 389 23.35 -24.08 -16.16
CA GLU A 389 22.92 -25.29 -15.44
C GLU A 389 21.47 -25.72 -15.76
N THR A 390 20.57 -24.80 -16.08
CA THR A 390 19.11 -25.07 -16.12
C THR A 390 18.41 -24.85 -17.46
N SER A 391 19.10 -24.29 -18.46
CA SER A 391 18.61 -24.05 -19.84
C SER A 391 17.45 -23.04 -20.00
N LYS A 392 16.56 -22.89 -19.00
CA LYS A 392 15.49 -21.86 -18.93
C LYS A 392 15.44 -21.30 -17.51
N LEU A 393 15.39 -19.96 -17.39
CA LEU A 393 15.36 -19.26 -16.11
C LEU A 393 14.00 -19.47 -15.41
N ASP A 394 13.99 -20.25 -14.33
CA ASP A 394 12.82 -20.49 -13.50
C ASP A 394 12.87 -19.74 -12.15
N LEU A 395 11.84 -19.88 -11.32
CA LEU A 395 11.82 -19.27 -9.98
C LEU A 395 12.92 -19.80 -9.06
N HIS A 396 13.22 -21.09 -9.13
CA HIS A 396 14.25 -21.72 -8.31
C HIS A 396 15.65 -21.23 -8.69
N ASP A 397 15.87 -20.87 -9.94
CA ASP A 397 17.12 -20.30 -10.42
C ASP A 397 17.34 -18.88 -9.90
N VAL A 398 16.28 -18.07 -9.88
CA VAL A 398 16.34 -16.72 -9.31
C VAL A 398 16.69 -16.76 -7.81
N GLU A 399 16.21 -17.76 -7.08
CA GLU A 399 16.56 -17.95 -5.67
C GLU A 399 18.04 -18.31 -5.45
N LYS A 400 18.73 -18.86 -6.46
CA LYS A 400 20.18 -19.16 -6.42
C LYS A 400 21.05 -17.92 -6.72
N MET A 401 20.48 -16.87 -7.32
CA MET A 401 21.18 -15.62 -7.66
C MET A 401 21.35 -14.74 -6.41
N ASN A 402 22.28 -15.13 -5.53
CA ASN A 402 22.46 -14.51 -4.22
C ASN A 402 22.83 -13.02 -4.32
N LEU A 403 23.73 -12.64 -5.23
CA LEU A 403 24.15 -11.24 -5.40
C LEU A 403 23.01 -10.39 -5.97
N LEU A 404 22.21 -10.92 -6.89
CA LEU A 404 21.00 -10.26 -7.40
C LEU A 404 20.00 -10.02 -6.28
N MET A 405 19.70 -11.04 -5.48
CA MET A 405 18.79 -10.93 -4.35
C MET A 405 19.28 -9.89 -3.33
N ALA A 406 20.56 -9.93 -2.99
CA ALA A 406 21.21 -8.97 -2.11
C ALA A 406 21.14 -7.52 -2.65
N THR A 407 21.34 -7.35 -3.95
CA THR A 407 21.21 -6.05 -4.65
C THR A 407 19.79 -5.49 -4.53
N ILE A 408 18.78 -6.35 -4.64
CA ILE A 408 17.37 -5.96 -4.55
C ILE A 408 17.00 -5.59 -3.11
N TYR A 409 17.45 -6.38 -2.12
CA TYR A 409 17.26 -6.05 -0.71
C TYR A 409 17.91 -4.70 -0.34
N GLU A 410 19.12 -4.45 -0.82
CA GLU A 410 19.83 -3.18 -0.59
C GLU A 410 19.15 -1.99 -1.28
N SER A 411 18.66 -2.20 -2.50
CA SER A 411 17.90 -1.18 -3.23
C SER A 411 16.60 -0.83 -2.50
N ALA A 412 15.93 -1.83 -1.93
CA ALA A 412 14.71 -1.66 -1.14
C ALA A 412 14.98 -1.03 0.23
N ARG A 413 16.14 -1.30 0.84
CA ARG A 413 16.58 -0.71 2.11
C ARG A 413 16.79 0.80 1.99
N LEU A 414 17.57 1.22 0.99
CA LEU A 414 17.96 2.62 0.80
C LEU A 414 16.85 3.49 0.22
N LEU A 415 15.97 2.90 -0.61
CA LEU A 415 14.79 3.58 -1.14
C LEU A 415 13.52 2.77 -0.86
N PRO A 416 13.00 2.81 0.38
CA PRO A 416 11.72 2.20 0.70
C PRO A 416 10.58 2.84 -0.09
N ALA A 417 9.58 2.03 -0.49
CA ALA A 417 8.44 2.50 -1.28
C ALA A 417 7.58 3.60 -0.60
N GLY A 418 7.69 3.73 0.72
CA GLY A 418 6.99 4.76 1.49
C GLY A 418 7.91 5.37 2.57
N PRO A 419 7.70 6.65 2.93
CA PRO A 419 8.58 7.33 3.88
C PRO A 419 8.35 6.92 5.34
N LEU A 420 7.14 6.46 5.67
CA LEU A 420 6.71 6.17 7.03
C LEU A 420 5.97 4.83 7.12
N LEU A 421 6.28 4.02 8.14
CA LEU A 421 5.30 3.05 8.65
C LEU A 421 4.42 3.78 9.65
N GLN A 422 3.12 3.51 9.60
CA GLN A 422 2.16 4.26 10.39
C GLN A 422 1.17 3.33 11.09
N ARG A 423 0.85 3.63 12.34
CA ARG A 423 -0.16 2.95 13.17
C ARG A 423 -0.95 3.96 13.98
N CYS A 424 -2.09 3.55 14.50
CA CYS A 424 -2.89 4.33 15.45
C CYS A 424 -3.64 3.34 16.33
N SER A 425 -3.83 3.62 17.62
CA SER A 425 -4.85 2.90 18.40
C SER A 425 -6.05 3.81 18.55
N LEU A 426 -7.24 3.33 18.18
CA LEU A 426 -8.49 4.09 18.31
C LEU A 426 -9.29 3.71 19.55
N LYS A 427 -8.85 2.67 20.27
CA LYS A 427 -9.59 2.09 21.40
C LYS A 427 -8.97 2.39 22.76
N HIS A 428 -7.64 2.37 22.85
CA HIS A 428 -6.93 2.46 24.12
C HIS A 428 -5.57 3.16 23.98
N ASP A 429 -5.08 3.72 25.08
CA ASP A 429 -3.73 4.27 25.17
C ASP A 429 -2.69 3.14 25.08
N ILE A 430 -1.55 3.39 24.43
CA ILE A 430 -0.48 2.40 24.26
C ILE A 430 0.66 2.74 25.22
N CYS A 431 0.92 1.86 26.18
CA CYS A 431 2.10 1.96 27.04
C CYS A 431 3.28 1.21 26.42
N LEU A 432 4.35 1.95 26.14
CA LEU A 432 5.62 1.40 25.64
C LEU A 432 6.52 1.00 26.80
N SER A 433 7.41 0.03 26.57
CA SER A 433 8.40 -0.43 27.56
C SER A 433 9.37 0.67 28.03
N SER A 434 9.50 1.76 27.27
CA SER A 434 10.23 2.97 27.67
C SER A 434 9.56 3.78 28.79
N GLY A 435 8.36 3.41 29.21
CA GLY A 435 7.55 4.17 30.16
C GLY A 435 6.71 5.29 29.53
N VAL A 436 6.84 5.51 28.22
CA VAL A 436 6.03 6.50 27.48
C VAL A 436 4.64 5.92 27.17
N THR A 437 3.60 6.68 27.53
CA THR A 437 2.21 6.39 27.16
C THR A 437 1.80 7.22 25.96
N VAL A 438 1.46 6.55 24.86
CA VAL A 438 0.93 7.16 23.65
C VAL A 438 -0.61 7.22 23.77
N PRO A 439 -1.23 8.40 23.71
CA PRO A 439 -2.67 8.52 23.90
C PRO A 439 -3.46 7.96 22.73
N VAL A 440 -4.65 7.45 23.01
CA VAL A 440 -5.61 6.98 22.00
C VAL A 440 -5.89 8.06 20.95
N GLY A 441 -5.90 7.66 19.67
CA GLY A 441 -6.07 8.55 18.53
C GLY A 441 -4.80 9.24 18.03
N ALA A 442 -3.67 9.12 18.75
CA ALA A 442 -2.38 9.58 18.23
C ALA A 442 -1.86 8.68 17.10
N ILE A 443 -1.23 9.31 16.11
CA ILE A 443 -0.64 8.63 14.96
C ILE A 443 0.80 8.27 15.30
N LEU A 444 1.08 7.00 15.43
CA LEU A 444 2.41 6.45 15.62
C LEU A 444 3.09 6.27 14.27
N VAL A 445 4.34 6.74 14.13
CA VAL A 445 5.09 6.62 12.88
C VAL A 445 6.51 6.12 13.11
N VAL A 446 7.00 5.32 12.16
CA VAL A 446 8.42 4.95 12.03
C VAL A 446 8.97 5.66 10.80
N PRO A 447 9.98 6.53 10.92
CA PRO A 447 10.65 7.13 9.77
C PRO A 447 11.55 6.08 9.11
N LEU A 448 11.03 5.42 8.06
CA LEU A 448 11.66 4.24 7.48
C LEU A 448 13.09 4.52 7.03
N GLN A 449 13.27 5.57 6.24
CA GLN A 449 14.59 5.91 5.72
C GLN A 449 15.60 6.17 6.85
N LEU A 450 15.22 6.90 7.90
CA LEU A 450 16.12 7.18 9.03
C LEU A 450 16.54 5.90 9.75
N VAL A 451 15.62 4.96 9.94
CA VAL A 451 15.92 3.67 10.59
C VAL A 451 16.73 2.76 9.66
N GLN A 452 16.41 2.75 8.37
CA GLN A 452 17.12 1.95 7.37
C GLN A 452 18.53 2.47 7.11
N THR A 453 18.84 3.75 7.33
CA THR A 453 20.19 4.33 7.16
C THR A 453 20.86 4.70 8.48
N ASP A 454 20.41 4.13 9.60
CA ASP A 454 20.98 4.42 10.91
C ASP A 454 22.35 3.72 11.08
N ASN A 455 23.41 4.50 11.28
CA ASN A 455 24.76 3.97 11.47
C ASN A 455 24.89 3.03 12.67
N SER A 456 24.07 3.21 13.71
CA SER A 456 24.09 2.34 14.90
C SER A 456 23.50 0.95 14.63
N ILE A 457 22.70 0.83 13.56
CA ILE A 457 22.02 -0.41 13.17
C ILE A 457 22.75 -1.08 12.00
N TRP A 458 23.10 -0.30 10.97
CA TRP A 458 23.58 -0.80 9.68
C TRP A 458 25.09 -0.64 9.47
N GLY A 459 25.80 -0.05 10.45
CA GLY A 459 27.23 0.19 10.39
C GLY A 459 27.60 1.56 9.80
N LYS A 460 28.90 1.85 9.71
CA LYS A 460 29.40 3.16 9.26
C LYS A 460 29.05 3.48 7.81
N ASP A 461 28.80 2.46 7.01
CA ASP A 461 28.40 2.53 5.60
C ASP A 461 26.87 2.42 5.42
N ALA A 462 26.07 2.64 6.47
CA ALA A 462 24.61 2.50 6.44
C ALA A 462 23.94 3.31 5.33
N SER A 463 24.49 4.47 5.01
CA SER A 463 23.96 5.35 3.98
C SER A 463 24.47 5.01 2.57
N GLN A 464 25.49 4.15 2.46
CA GLN A 464 26.07 3.72 1.18
C GLN A 464 25.35 2.50 0.63
N PHE A 465 25.33 2.38 -0.70
CA PHE A 465 24.81 1.20 -1.39
C PHE A 465 25.84 0.08 -1.36
N ASN A 466 25.58 -0.94 -0.55
CA ASN A 466 26.45 -2.09 -0.38
C ASN A 466 25.62 -3.40 -0.37
N PRO A 467 25.37 -4.02 -1.53
CA PRO A 467 24.67 -5.30 -1.63
C PRO A 467 25.32 -6.41 -0.80
N TYR A 468 26.65 -6.41 -0.69
CA TYR A 468 27.39 -7.46 0.02
C TYR A 468 27.04 -7.56 1.51
N ARG A 469 26.40 -6.54 2.12
CA ARG A 469 25.90 -6.65 3.50
C ARG A 469 24.83 -7.74 3.70
N PHE A 470 24.21 -8.13 2.61
CA PHE A 470 23.15 -9.14 2.54
C PHE A 470 23.68 -10.49 2.05
N LEU A 471 24.99 -10.62 1.86
CA LEU A 471 25.66 -11.88 1.56
C LEU A 471 26.29 -12.40 2.85
N SER A 472 26.07 -13.68 3.16
CA SER A 472 26.53 -14.31 4.38
C SER A 472 28.06 -14.44 4.41
N GLU A 473 28.74 -13.51 5.06
CA GLU A 473 30.09 -13.71 5.57
C GLU A 473 30.20 -13.18 7.01
N GLY A 474 30.11 -14.11 7.98
CA GLY A 474 30.83 -14.03 9.26
C GLY A 474 30.70 -12.75 10.08
N LYS A 475 29.48 -12.22 10.28
CA LYS A 475 29.24 -11.22 11.33
C LYS A 475 28.23 -11.76 12.33
N GLU A 476 28.72 -11.92 13.56
CA GLU A 476 27.92 -12.00 14.78
C GLU A 476 26.67 -11.14 14.63
N CYS A 477 25.51 -11.78 14.69
CA CYS A 477 24.24 -11.10 14.90
C CYS A 477 24.37 -10.23 16.16
N ILE A 478 24.63 -8.94 15.99
CA ILE A 478 24.61 -8.00 17.11
C ILE A 478 23.15 -7.81 17.52
N GLY A 479 22.73 -8.65 18.47
CA GLY A 479 21.76 -8.36 19.52
C GLY A 479 20.29 -8.17 19.12
N ILE A 480 19.55 -9.28 19.13
CA ILE A 480 18.48 -9.62 20.10
C ILE A 480 17.50 -10.58 19.41
N CYS A 481 17.74 -11.88 19.59
CA CYS A 481 16.74 -12.94 19.54
C CYS A 481 17.02 -13.84 20.75
N ASN A 482 16.05 -13.97 21.66
CA ASN A 482 16.14 -14.92 22.77
C ASN A 482 16.13 -16.36 22.23
N GLU A 483 16.86 -17.19 22.95
CA GLU A 483 16.84 -18.65 22.98
C GLU A 483 15.42 -19.22 22.80
N HIS A 484 15.24 -20.12 21.83
CA HIS A 484 14.52 -21.39 21.96
C HIS A 484 14.70 -22.23 20.68
N GLU A 485 15.67 -23.14 20.78
CA GLU A 485 15.89 -24.46 20.15
C GLU A 485 15.22 -24.89 18.83
N GLY A 486 16.08 -25.37 17.93
CA GLY A 486 15.82 -26.39 16.92
C GLY A 486 17.01 -26.50 15.94
N PRO A 487 17.75 -27.64 15.88
CA PRO A 487 18.94 -27.73 15.04
C PRO A 487 18.59 -28.06 13.58
N GLU A 488 19.48 -27.63 12.68
CA GLU A 488 19.58 -28.00 11.25
C GLU A 488 18.59 -27.35 10.28
N LYS A 489 18.99 -26.18 9.73
CA LYS A 489 18.65 -25.81 8.35
C LYS A 489 19.87 -25.22 7.64
N ASN A 490 20.19 -25.83 6.51
CA ASN A 490 21.32 -25.48 5.65
C ASN A 490 21.22 -24.05 5.11
N SER A 491 22.39 -23.44 4.96
CA SER A 491 22.70 -22.12 4.41
C SER A 491 21.73 -21.63 3.32
N SER A 492 21.07 -20.49 3.56
CA SER A 492 20.39 -19.69 2.53
C SER A 492 20.01 -18.32 3.12
N LEU A 493 19.62 -17.37 2.26
CA LEU A 493 19.06 -16.04 2.54
C LEU A 493 17.97 -15.93 3.66
N SER A 494 17.64 -17.02 4.36
CA SER A 494 16.70 -17.10 5.48
C SER A 494 17.12 -16.26 6.69
N GLU A 495 18.40 -16.10 6.97
CA GLU A 495 18.91 -15.28 8.09
C GLU A 495 18.67 -13.77 7.90
N LEU A 496 18.52 -13.29 6.67
CA LEU A 496 18.10 -11.90 6.41
C LEU A 496 16.69 -11.60 6.93
N ASN A 497 15.81 -12.61 7.00
CA ASN A 497 14.46 -12.43 7.54
C ASN A 497 14.46 -12.19 9.05
N GLU A 498 15.58 -12.44 9.74
CA GLU A 498 15.72 -12.25 11.17
C GLU A 498 16.41 -10.93 11.55
N ASN A 499 16.91 -10.16 10.58
CA ASN A 499 17.36 -8.80 10.86
C ASN A 499 16.17 -7.94 11.28
N ALA A 500 16.02 -7.84 12.60
CA ALA A 500 15.01 -7.08 13.31
C ALA A 500 14.81 -5.65 12.81
N ALA A 501 15.83 -5.07 12.18
CA ALA A 501 15.85 -3.69 11.74
C ALA A 501 15.47 -3.48 10.27
N PHE A 502 15.37 -4.53 9.46
CA PHE A 502 14.91 -4.41 8.07
C PHE A 502 13.38 -4.28 8.02
N LEU A 503 12.90 -3.05 7.86
CA LEU A 503 11.49 -2.68 8.00
C LEU A 503 10.85 -2.20 6.69
N THR A 504 11.54 -2.30 5.55
CA THR A 504 11.03 -1.86 4.25
C THR A 504 9.68 -2.51 3.91
N PHE A 505 9.49 -3.77 4.29
CA PHE A 505 8.22 -4.49 4.09
C PHE A 505 7.29 -4.44 5.33
N GLY A 506 7.58 -3.61 6.32
CA GLY A 506 6.85 -3.53 7.57
C GLY A 506 7.06 -4.76 8.48
N TYR A 507 6.26 -4.82 9.55
CA TYR A 507 6.32 -5.87 10.56
C TYR A 507 4.93 -6.13 11.17
N GLY A 508 4.75 -7.30 11.78
CA GLY A 508 3.51 -7.75 12.44
C GLY A 508 2.35 -8.02 11.48
N THR A 509 1.11 -7.92 11.98
CA THR A 509 -0.15 -8.20 11.23
C THR A 509 -0.38 -7.31 9.99
N ARG A 510 0.41 -6.24 9.87
CA ARG A 510 0.39 -5.27 8.76
C ARG A 510 1.66 -5.33 7.90
N ALA A 511 2.54 -6.31 8.11
CA ALA A 511 3.65 -6.60 7.22
C ALA A 511 3.15 -6.85 5.80
N CYS A 512 3.96 -6.51 4.79
CA CYS A 512 3.61 -6.58 3.39
C CYS A 512 3.32 -8.02 2.96
N VAL A 513 2.08 -8.27 2.55
CA VAL A 513 1.65 -9.57 2.02
C VAL A 513 2.34 -9.90 0.68
N GLY A 514 2.75 -8.87 -0.06
CA GLY A 514 3.45 -8.99 -1.33
C GLY A 514 4.98 -9.01 -1.21
N LYS A 515 5.58 -9.23 -0.03
CA LYS A 515 7.05 -9.21 0.13
C LYS A 515 7.75 -10.19 -0.81
N LYS A 516 7.43 -11.48 -0.71
CA LYS A 516 8.04 -12.53 -1.54
C LYS A 516 7.80 -12.27 -3.02
N PHE A 517 6.57 -11.86 -3.32
CA PHE A 517 6.13 -11.49 -4.65
C PHE A 517 6.96 -10.36 -5.26
N ALA A 518 7.20 -9.29 -4.50
CA ALA A 518 8.01 -8.15 -4.91
C ALA A 518 9.46 -8.54 -5.14
N ILE A 519 10.07 -9.27 -4.20
CA ILE A 519 11.47 -9.65 -4.32
C ILE A 519 11.67 -10.59 -5.51
N LEU A 520 10.94 -11.71 -5.58
CA LEU A 520 11.14 -12.70 -6.66
C LEU A 520 10.73 -12.16 -8.02
N GLY A 521 9.63 -11.43 -8.10
CA GLY A 521 9.14 -10.84 -9.35
C GLY A 521 10.08 -9.79 -9.92
N VAL A 522 10.59 -8.89 -9.08
CA VAL A 522 11.58 -7.91 -9.53
C VAL A 522 12.91 -8.59 -9.85
N SER A 523 13.30 -9.62 -9.10
CA SER A 523 14.52 -10.38 -9.40
C SER A 523 14.47 -11.04 -10.78
N ALA A 524 13.39 -11.76 -11.08
CA ALA A 524 13.20 -12.38 -12.39
C ALA A 524 13.19 -11.33 -13.53
N LEU A 525 12.57 -10.17 -13.30
CA LEU A 525 12.54 -9.08 -14.28
C LEU A 525 13.95 -8.54 -14.54
N ILE A 526 14.70 -8.23 -13.48
CA ILE A 526 16.04 -7.67 -13.59
C ILE A 526 17.00 -8.69 -14.19
N ALA A 527 16.87 -9.98 -13.84
CA ALA A 527 17.65 -11.05 -14.45
C ALA A 527 17.42 -11.12 -15.97
N ALA A 528 16.15 -11.12 -16.40
CA ALA A 528 15.79 -11.12 -17.82
C ALA A 528 16.31 -9.86 -18.56
N LEU A 529 16.27 -8.70 -17.93
CA LEU A 529 16.82 -7.46 -18.51
C LEU A 529 18.34 -7.54 -18.65
N LEU A 530 19.06 -7.93 -17.59
CA LEU A 530 20.53 -7.99 -17.59
C LEU A 530 21.08 -9.07 -18.51
N GLN A 531 20.33 -10.15 -18.72
CA GLN A 531 20.66 -11.19 -19.70
C GLN A 531 20.71 -10.63 -21.13
N ASN A 532 19.77 -9.76 -21.49
CA ASN A 532 19.60 -9.27 -22.86
C ASN A 532 20.27 -7.91 -23.09
N TYR A 533 20.47 -7.12 -22.04
CA TYR A 533 20.90 -5.74 -22.13
C TYR A 533 21.98 -5.39 -21.11
N GLU A 534 22.85 -4.47 -21.53
CA GLU A 534 23.67 -3.66 -20.66
C GLU A 534 22.99 -2.29 -20.49
N ILE A 535 22.78 -1.88 -19.25
CA ILE A 535 22.07 -0.65 -18.91
C ILE A 535 23.10 0.44 -18.66
N ARG A 536 23.04 1.53 -19.44
CA ARG A 536 24.00 2.64 -19.41
C ARG A 536 23.31 3.97 -19.24
N PHE A 537 24.07 4.98 -18.80
CA PHE A 537 23.66 6.37 -18.98
C PHE A 537 23.56 6.68 -20.47
N GLN A 538 22.53 7.41 -20.85
CA GLN A 538 22.41 7.86 -22.24
C GLN A 538 23.47 8.94 -22.54
N PRO A 539 24.32 8.78 -23.56
CA PRO A 539 25.36 9.75 -23.91
C PRO A 539 24.72 11.01 -24.53
N GLY A 540 25.10 12.20 -24.04
CA GLY A 540 24.65 13.49 -24.62
C GLY A 540 24.29 14.62 -23.64
N LEU A 541 24.43 14.42 -22.33
CA LEU A 541 24.22 15.46 -21.32
C LEU A 541 25.41 15.50 -20.34
N ASP A 542 26.54 15.99 -20.83
CA ASP A 542 27.66 16.43 -19.98
C ASP A 542 27.31 17.73 -19.20
N ASP A 543 26.15 18.35 -19.47
CA ASP A 543 25.65 19.59 -18.87
C ASP A 543 24.42 19.44 -17.95
N ASP A 544 23.80 18.25 -17.83
CA ASP A 544 22.91 18.02 -16.68
C ASP A 544 23.83 17.83 -15.46
N PRO A 545 23.52 18.43 -14.28
CA PRO A 545 24.33 18.20 -13.11
C PRO A 545 24.42 16.69 -12.92
N LYS A 546 25.62 16.12 -13.10
CA LYS A 546 25.95 14.78 -12.61
C LYS A 546 25.27 14.71 -11.26
N PRO A 547 24.31 13.79 -11.04
CA PRO A 547 23.56 13.77 -9.79
C PRO A 547 24.59 13.93 -8.70
N ILE A 548 24.55 15.06 -7.96
CA ILE A 548 25.53 15.34 -6.91
C ILE A 548 25.21 14.31 -5.85
N LEU A 549 25.85 13.16 -6.02
CA LEU A 549 25.50 11.90 -5.45
C LEU A 549 26.12 11.89 -4.07
N ASN A 550 25.43 12.51 -3.11
CA ASN A 550 25.55 11.99 -1.78
C ASN A 550 24.92 10.60 -1.84
N ASP A 551 25.77 9.57 -1.88
CA ASP A 551 25.40 8.15 -1.73
C ASP A 551 24.32 7.94 -0.66
N CYS A 552 24.30 8.85 0.31
CA CYS A 552 23.52 8.79 1.52
C CYS A 552 22.00 8.65 1.37
N VAL A 553 21.34 9.23 0.36
CA VAL A 553 19.87 9.15 0.25
C VAL A 553 19.45 9.57 -1.17
N LEU A 554 18.81 8.68 -1.93
CA LEU A 554 18.05 8.99 -3.16
C LEU A 554 16.84 9.87 -2.82
N LYS A 555 17.05 11.14 -2.45
CA LYS A 555 16.00 12.16 -2.34
C LYS A 555 16.08 13.04 -3.59
N LEU A 556 15.01 13.00 -4.38
CA LEU A 556 14.69 14.00 -5.40
C LEU A 556 15.78 14.27 -6.45
N LEU A 557 16.41 13.22 -6.99
CA LEU A 557 17.12 13.39 -8.25
C LEU A 557 16.11 13.35 -9.43
N PRO A 558 16.28 14.17 -10.47
CA PRO A 558 15.59 13.95 -11.73
C PRO A 558 15.87 12.52 -12.19
N SER A 559 14.84 11.85 -12.68
CA SER A 559 14.91 10.48 -13.16
C SER A 559 16.11 10.32 -14.10
N PRO A 560 17.09 9.45 -13.80
CA PRO A 560 18.24 9.29 -14.67
C PRO A 560 17.76 8.83 -16.04
N LYS A 561 18.28 9.45 -17.08
CA LYS A 561 18.03 9.00 -18.45
C LYS A 561 18.93 7.82 -18.73
N ILE A 562 18.32 6.67 -18.98
CA ILE A 562 19.02 5.40 -19.17
C ILE A 562 18.82 4.90 -20.60
N SER A 563 19.78 4.11 -21.09
CA SER A 563 19.71 3.44 -22.38
C SER A 563 20.02 1.95 -22.19
N PHE A 564 19.28 1.10 -22.89
CA PHE A 564 19.52 -0.34 -22.92
C PHE A 564 20.34 -0.69 -24.17
N THR A 565 21.53 -1.23 -24.00
CA THR A 565 22.38 -1.68 -25.12
C THR A 565 22.27 -3.20 -25.20
N LYS A 566 21.84 -3.76 -26.33
CA LYS A 566 21.73 -5.22 -26.47
C LYS A 566 23.11 -5.86 -26.25
N ARG A 567 23.18 -6.88 -25.39
CA ARG A 567 24.39 -7.70 -25.22
C ARG A 567 24.53 -8.60 -26.44
N SER A 568 25.74 -8.74 -26.98
CA SER A 568 26.02 -9.73 -28.02
C SER A 568 25.85 -11.12 -27.42
N GLN A 569 24.90 -11.92 -27.92
CA GLN A 569 24.86 -13.35 -27.61
C GLN A 569 26.19 -13.95 -28.08
N ARG A 570 26.99 -14.45 -27.13
CA ARG A 570 28.24 -15.16 -27.44
C ARG A 570 27.97 -16.60 -27.80
#